data_AF-A0A8H4NZ33-F1
#
_entry.id   AF-A0A8H4NZ33-F1
#
_cell.length_a   1.000
_cell.length_b   1.000
_cell.length_c   1.000
_cell.angle_alpha   90.00
_cell.angle_beta   90.00
_cell.angle_gamma   90.00
#
_symmetry.space_group_name_H-M   'P 1'
#
loop_
_entity.id
_entity.type
_entity.pdbx_description
1 polymer ?
#
loop_
_entity_poly.entity_id
_entity_poly.type
_entity_poly.pdbx_seq_one_letter_code
_entity_poly.pdbx_strand_id
1 'polypeptide(L)'
;MSEHGSSRFLSTGLKAFAIFSMFTGTVDIITGHKVLLPTSERAQLSESTLGLLDNQLRFLAASWGGYGGMLWWASNNLQTRQAPLGFLGAIMFVAGIGRLLGGLTVGWGASWTKVAATIELVFPPLIYLFVF
;
A
#
# COMPACT_ATOMS: atom_id res chain seq x y z
N MET A 1 -3.69 29.81 3.09
CA MET A 1 -4.76 28.86 2.67
C MET A 1 -5.65 28.62 3.88
N SER A 2 -6.98 28.73 3.75
CA SER A 2 -7.87 28.40 4.87
C SER A 2 -7.76 26.92 5.22
N GLU A 3 -7.78 26.55 6.50
CA GLU A 3 -7.70 25.16 6.98
C GLU A 3 -8.74 24.24 6.29
N HIS A 4 -9.89 24.79 5.91
CA HIS A 4 -10.95 24.10 5.16
C HIS A 4 -10.54 23.68 3.74
N GLY A 5 -9.67 24.42 3.07
CA GLY A 5 -9.16 24.05 1.75
C GLY A 5 -8.21 22.86 1.82
N SER A 6 -7.30 22.88 2.80
CA SER A 6 -6.27 21.84 2.99
C SER A 6 -6.89 20.47 3.32
N SER A 7 -7.88 20.44 4.21
CA SER A 7 -8.56 19.19 4.61
C SER A 7 -9.34 18.53 3.47
N ARG A 8 -9.92 19.33 2.56
CA ARG A 8 -10.63 18.82 1.39
C ARG A 8 -9.67 18.18 0.38
N PHE A 9 -8.53 18.82 0.10
CA PHE A 9 -7.51 18.25 -0.79
C PHE A 9 -6.94 16.94 -0.24
N LEU A 10 -6.63 16.91 1.06
CA LEU A 10 -6.15 15.69 1.71
C LEU A 10 -7.20 14.58 1.63
N SER A 11 -8.47 14.86 1.99
CA SER A 11 -9.55 13.87 1.90
C SER A 11 -9.67 13.30 0.48
N THR A 12 -9.64 14.14 -0.55
CA THR A 12 -9.66 13.70 -1.95
C THR A 12 -8.46 12.83 -2.30
N GLY A 13 -7.25 13.22 -1.88
CA GLY A 13 -6.02 12.44 -2.12
C GLY A 13 -6.08 11.05 -1.45
N LEU A 14 -6.52 11.00 -0.19
CA LEU A 14 -6.69 9.75 0.55
C LEU A 14 -7.75 8.85 -0.10
N LYS A 15 -8.84 9.42 -0.62
CA LYS A 15 -9.87 8.67 -1.36
C LYS A 15 -9.35 8.11 -2.67
N ALA A 16 -8.57 8.88 -3.43
CA ALA A 16 -7.95 8.40 -4.65
C ALA A 16 -6.99 7.23 -4.36
N PHE A 17 -6.17 7.36 -3.31
CA PHE A 17 -5.27 6.30 -2.88
C PHE A 17 -6.01 5.07 -2.35
N ALA A 18 -7.13 5.27 -1.64
CA ALA A 18 -8.00 4.19 -1.20
C ALA A 18 -8.59 3.40 -2.39
N ILE A 19 -9.08 4.09 -3.42
CA ILE A 19 -9.58 3.45 -4.65
C ILE A 19 -8.46 2.66 -5.33
N PHE A 20 -7.29 3.27 -5.49
CA PHE A 20 -6.11 2.59 -6.05
C PHE A 20 -5.81 1.30 -5.27
N SER A 21 -5.76 1.39 -3.95
CA SER A 21 -5.45 0.29 -3.05
C SER A 21 -6.47 -0.85 -3.15
N MET A 22 -7.77 -0.54 -3.11
CA MET A 22 -8.85 -1.51 -3.29
C MET A 22 -8.81 -2.17 -4.67
N PHE A 23 -8.55 -1.39 -5.72
CA PHE A 23 -8.50 -1.90 -7.09
C PHE A 23 -7.34 -2.86 -7.28
N THR A 24 -6.11 -2.45 -6.96
CA THR A 24 -4.94 -3.31 -7.14
C THR A 24 -5.00 -4.53 -6.22
N GLY A 25 -5.46 -4.37 -4.97
CA GLY A 25 -5.69 -5.49 -4.07
C GLY A 25 -6.69 -6.51 -4.66
N THR A 26 -7.78 -6.04 -5.26
CA THR A 26 -8.75 -6.95 -5.92
C THR A 26 -8.13 -7.67 -7.12
N VAL A 27 -7.37 -6.96 -7.96
CA VAL A 27 -6.67 -7.56 -9.10
C VAL A 27 -5.68 -8.63 -8.65
N ASP A 28 -4.88 -8.35 -7.62
CA ASP A 28 -3.88 -9.29 -7.10
C ASP A 28 -4.52 -10.49 -6.40
N ILE A 29 -5.67 -10.32 -5.70
CA ILE A 29 -6.45 -11.43 -5.15
C ILE A 29 -6.89 -12.39 -6.25
N ILE A 30 -7.34 -11.88 -7.40
CA ILE A 30 -7.87 -12.71 -8.49
C ILE A 30 -6.71 -13.38 -9.24
N THR A 31 -5.73 -12.58 -9.63
CA THR A 31 -4.66 -12.99 -10.54
C THR A 31 -3.51 -13.72 -9.85
N GLY A 32 -3.29 -13.48 -8.56
CA GLY A 32 -2.19 -14.03 -7.80
C GLY A 32 -0.83 -13.65 -8.39
N HIS A 33 0.13 -14.57 -8.34
CA HIS A 33 1.52 -14.28 -8.75
C HIS A 33 1.69 -13.99 -10.25
N LYS A 34 0.66 -14.18 -11.08
CA LYS A 34 0.74 -14.11 -12.55
C LYS A 34 0.99 -12.71 -13.11
N VAL A 35 0.57 -11.66 -12.38
CA VAL A 35 0.81 -10.26 -12.80
C VAL A 35 2.20 -9.80 -12.36
N LEU A 36 2.68 -10.28 -11.21
CA LEU A 36 3.98 -9.89 -10.68
C LEU A 36 5.15 -10.62 -11.32
N LEU A 37 4.99 -11.91 -11.65
CA LEU A 37 6.05 -12.73 -12.22
C LEU A 37 5.75 -13.12 -13.68
N PRO A 38 6.62 -12.72 -14.63
CA PRO A 38 6.56 -13.18 -16.02
C PRO A 38 6.58 -14.71 -16.11
N THR A 39 5.92 -15.27 -17.12
CA THR A 39 5.86 -16.72 -17.33
C THR A 39 7.24 -17.39 -17.35
N SER A 40 8.24 -16.72 -17.93
CA SER A 40 9.62 -17.21 -18.01
C SER A 40 10.30 -17.35 -16.64
N GLU A 41 9.97 -16.49 -15.68
CA GLU A 41 10.49 -16.57 -14.31
C GLU A 41 9.73 -17.62 -13.51
N ARG A 42 8.41 -17.71 -13.69
CA ARG A 42 7.58 -18.72 -13.04
C ARG A 42 8.00 -20.14 -13.40
N ALA A 43 8.38 -20.38 -14.65
CA ALA A 43 8.86 -21.68 -15.11
C ALA A 43 10.16 -22.16 -14.44
N GLN A 44 10.90 -21.26 -13.77
CA GLN A 44 12.15 -21.58 -13.07
C GLN A 44 11.93 -21.94 -11.59
N LEU A 45 10.72 -21.74 -11.07
CA LEU A 45 10.38 -21.97 -9.67
C LEU A 45 9.66 -23.32 -9.51
N SER A 46 9.86 -23.96 -8.36
CA SER A 46 9.09 -25.16 -8.03
C SER A 46 7.62 -24.82 -7.76
N GLU A 47 6.72 -25.77 -7.99
CA GLU A 47 5.29 -25.63 -7.69
C GLU A 47 5.03 -25.31 -6.20
N SER A 48 5.85 -25.84 -5.30
CA SER A 48 5.72 -25.54 -3.86
C SER A 48 6.06 -24.09 -3.53
N THR A 49 7.13 -23.54 -4.13
CA THR A 49 7.51 -22.13 -3.97
C THR A 49 6.48 -21.21 -4.60
N LEU A 50 5.96 -21.54 -5.79
CA LEU A 50 4.87 -20.80 -6.43
C LEU A 50 3.59 -20.82 -5.59
N GLY A 51 3.23 -21.97 -5.02
CA GLY A 51 2.07 -22.10 -4.15
C GLY A 51 2.18 -21.25 -2.87
N LEU A 52 3.36 -21.24 -2.24
CA LEU A 52 3.63 -20.39 -1.08
C LEU A 52 3.52 -18.90 -1.43
N LEU A 53 4.16 -18.48 -2.53
CA LEU A 53 4.13 -17.10 -3.00
C LEU A 53 2.71 -16.65 -3.33
N ASP A 54 1.95 -17.47 -4.07
CA ASP A 54 0.57 -17.15 -4.46
C ASP A 54 -0.33 -16.98 -3.22
N ASN A 55 -0.18 -17.85 -2.22
CA ASN A 55 -0.91 -17.76 -0.97
C ASN A 55 -0.60 -16.47 -0.20
N GLN A 56 0.68 -16.15 -0.01
CA GLN A 56 1.11 -14.94 0.69
C GLN A 56 0.70 -13.67 -0.07
N LEU A 57 0.79 -13.69 -1.40
CA LEU A 57 0.39 -12.55 -2.22
C LEU A 57 -1.11 -12.29 -2.15
N ARG A 58 -1.96 -13.32 -2.23
CA ARG A 58 -3.42 -13.14 -2.11
C ARG A 58 -3.82 -12.66 -0.72
N PHE A 59 -3.18 -13.15 0.33
CA PHE A 59 -3.37 -12.65 1.69
C PHE A 59 -2.99 -11.16 1.80
N LEU A 60 -1.82 -10.80 1.28
CA LEU A 60 -1.34 -9.41 1.27
C LEU A 60 -2.28 -8.52 0.44
N ALA A 61 -2.76 -9.00 -0.69
CA ALA A 61 -3.68 -8.30 -1.58
C ALA A 61 -5.04 -8.03 -0.91
N ALA A 62 -5.57 -8.99 -0.15
CA ALA A 62 -6.77 -8.81 0.67
C ALA A 62 -6.55 -7.79 1.78
N SER A 63 -5.40 -7.86 2.47
CA SER A 63 -5.03 -6.90 3.50
C SER A 63 -4.85 -5.49 2.93
N TRP A 64 -4.24 -5.39 1.75
CA TRP A 64 -4.07 -4.15 1.00
C TRP A 64 -5.42 -3.56 0.57
N GLY A 65 -6.31 -4.35 -0.02
CA GLY A 65 -7.66 -3.90 -0.35
C GLY A 65 -8.45 -3.44 0.89
N GLY A 66 -8.34 -4.18 2.00
CA GLY A 66 -8.93 -3.80 3.28
C GLY A 66 -8.37 -2.49 3.86
N TYR A 67 -7.06 -2.28 3.73
CA TYR A 67 -6.40 -1.01 4.05
C TYR A 67 -7.05 0.14 3.26
N GLY A 68 -7.23 -0.03 1.95
CA GLY A 68 -7.93 0.94 1.10
C GLY A 68 -9.36 1.22 1.58
N GLY A 69 -10.12 0.19 1.94
CA GLY A 69 -11.47 0.35 2.50
C GLY A 69 -11.50 1.15 3.80
N MET A 70 -10.58 0.85 4.73
CA MET A 70 -10.47 1.58 6.00
C MET A 70 -10.01 3.03 5.77
N LEU A 71 -9.12 3.25 4.81
CA LEU A 71 -8.66 4.58 4.44
C LEU A 71 -9.78 5.42 3.82
N TRP A 72 -10.58 4.83 2.94
CA TRP A 72 -11.77 5.48 2.41
C TRP A 72 -12.70 5.89 3.54
N TRP A 73 -12.99 4.97 4.46
CA TRP A 73 -13.82 5.27 5.63
C TRP A 73 -13.22 6.43 6.46
N ALA A 74 -11.94 6.36 6.84
CA ALA A 74 -11.30 7.41 7.63
C ALA A 74 -11.32 8.78 6.92
N SER A 75 -11.09 8.80 5.61
CA SER A 75 -11.04 10.02 4.80
C SER A 75 -12.37 10.80 4.74
N ASN A 76 -13.50 10.17 5.05
CA ASN A 76 -14.82 10.83 5.03
C ASN A 76 -15.04 11.78 6.21
N ASN A 77 -14.28 11.65 7.30
CA ASN A 77 -14.36 12.56 8.44
C ASN A 77 -13.01 12.62 9.15
N LEU A 78 -12.12 13.47 8.63
CA LEU A 78 -10.75 13.60 9.12
C LEU A 78 -10.66 14.13 10.56
N GLN A 79 -11.63 14.95 10.99
CA GLN A 79 -11.63 15.56 12.33
C GLN A 79 -11.86 14.51 13.42
N THR A 80 -12.77 13.56 13.19
CA THR A 80 -13.12 12.55 14.21
C THR A 80 -12.36 11.23 14.04
N ARG A 81 -11.65 11.04 12.92
CA ARG A 81 -10.98 9.77 12.57
C ARG A 81 -9.46 9.90 12.44
N GLN A 82 -8.87 10.86 13.15
CA GLN A 82 -7.42 11.07 13.16
C GLN A 82 -6.65 9.85 13.67
N ALA A 83 -7.10 9.22 14.76
CA ALA A 83 -6.40 8.06 15.32
C ALA A 83 -6.35 6.85 14.36
N PRO A 84 -7.47 6.40 13.75
CA PRO A 84 -7.42 5.39 12.69
C PRO A 84 -6.53 5.77 11.51
N LEU A 85 -6.55 7.04 11.09
CA LEU A 85 -5.74 7.51 9.98
C LEU A 85 -4.24 7.54 10.32
N GLY A 86 -3.88 7.92 11.54
CA GLY A 86 -2.52 7.81 12.07
C GLY A 86 -2.04 6.37 12.15
N PHE A 87 -2.92 5.44 12.57
CA PHE A 87 -2.60 4.01 12.60
C PHE A 87 -2.35 3.43 11.20
N LEU A 88 -3.20 3.78 10.22
CA LEU A 88 -2.99 3.41 8.81
C LEU A 88 -1.66 3.99 8.29
N GLY A 89 -1.37 5.25 8.62
CA GLY A 89 -0.09 5.87 8.28
C GLY A 89 1.11 5.15 8.88
N ALA A 90 1.03 4.73 10.15
CA ALA A 90 2.08 3.96 10.82
C ALA A 90 2.28 2.58 10.17
N ILE A 91 1.20 1.86 9.82
CA ILE A 91 1.27 0.60 9.08
C ILE A 91 2.00 0.81 7.74
N MET A 92 1.64 1.86 7.00
CA MET A 92 2.27 2.18 5.72
C MET A 92 3.76 2.48 5.88
N PHE A 93 4.12 3.25 6.90
CA PHE A 93 5.52 3.55 7.20
C PHE A 93 6.33 2.29 7.52
N VAL A 94 5.79 1.40 8.34
CA VAL A 94 6.43 0.10 8.65
C VAL A 94 6.54 -0.78 7.39
N ALA A 95 5.54 -0.77 6.51
CA ALA A 95 5.62 -1.46 5.23
C ALA A 95 6.75 -0.90 4.35
N GLY A 96 6.92 0.43 4.33
CA GLY A 96 8.03 1.11 3.65
C GLY A 96 9.42 0.69 4.17
N ILE A 97 9.57 0.51 5.49
CA ILE A 97 10.79 -0.07 6.08
C ILE A 97 11.01 -1.48 5.55
N GLY A 98 9.96 -2.32 5.53
CA GLY A 98 10.03 -3.67 4.97
C GLY A 98 10.47 -3.69 3.50
N ARG A 99 9.90 -2.82 2.66
CA ARG A 99 10.33 -2.68 1.26
C ARG A 99 11.76 -2.18 1.12
N LEU A 100 12.17 -1.21 1.93
CA LEU A 100 13.55 -0.70 1.92
C LEU A 100 14.55 -1.82 2.28
N LEU A 101 14.27 -2.58 3.33
CA LEU A 101 15.10 -3.72 3.72
C LEU A 101 15.16 -4.78 2.62
N GLY A 102 14.03 -5.12 1.99
CA GLY A 102 14.00 -6.01 0.82
C GLY A 102 14.85 -5.48 -0.34
N GLY A 103 14.65 -4.21 -0.70
CA GLY A 103 15.40 -3.54 -1.76
C GLY A 103 16.91 -3.50 -1.54
N LEU A 104 17.35 -3.37 -0.27
CA LEU A 104 18.76 -3.34 0.11
C LEU A 104 19.39 -4.74 0.24
N THR A 105 18.62 -5.76 0.61
CA THR A 105 19.14 -7.11 0.90
C THR A 105 19.07 -8.05 -0.30
N VAL A 106 17.97 -8.02 -1.05
CA VAL A 106 17.73 -8.90 -2.20
C VAL A 106 17.61 -8.15 -3.52
N GLY A 107 17.66 -6.81 -3.48
CA GLY A 107 17.45 -5.96 -4.64
C GLY A 107 15.99 -5.55 -4.83
N TRP A 108 15.77 -4.57 -5.70
CA TRP A 108 14.45 -3.94 -5.86
C TRP A 108 13.50 -4.68 -6.80
N GLY A 109 14.02 -5.60 -7.61
CA GLY A 109 13.27 -6.22 -8.70
C GLY A 109 12.75 -5.14 -9.67
N ALA A 110 11.46 -4.84 -9.60
CA ALA A 110 10.82 -3.82 -10.44
C ALA A 110 11.04 -2.39 -9.92
N SER A 111 11.32 -1.43 -10.81
CA SER A 111 11.60 -0.03 -10.42
C SER A 111 10.50 0.66 -9.62
N TRP A 112 9.24 0.25 -9.77
CA TRP A 112 8.11 0.83 -9.04
C TRP A 112 8.16 0.55 -7.53
N THR A 113 8.87 -0.50 -7.09
CA THR A 113 8.99 -0.83 -5.66
C THR A 113 9.81 0.22 -4.90
N LYS A 114 10.80 0.85 -5.55
CA LYS A 114 11.55 2.00 -5.02
C LYS A 114 10.63 3.20 -4.80
N VAL A 115 9.77 3.48 -5.78
CA VAL A 115 8.81 4.59 -5.72
C VAL A 115 7.80 4.33 -4.60
N ALA A 116 7.28 3.11 -4.51
CA ALA A 116 6.38 2.71 -3.42
C ALA A 116 7.05 2.88 -2.05
N ALA A 117 8.26 2.35 -1.85
CA ALA A 117 9.00 2.51 -0.58
C ALA A 117 9.22 3.98 -0.20
N THR A 118 9.53 4.83 -1.18
CA THR A 118 9.68 6.27 -0.96
C THR A 118 8.36 6.89 -0.52
N ILE A 119 7.25 6.56 -1.19
CA ILE A 119 5.93 7.08 -0.82
C ILE A 119 5.56 6.64 0.59
N GLU A 120 5.75 5.36 0.89
CA GLU A 120 5.44 4.72 2.17
C GLU A 120 6.25 5.32 3.34
N LEU A 121 7.51 5.65 3.12
CA LEU A 121 8.39 6.23 4.14
C LEU A 121 8.21 7.74 4.33
N VAL A 122 7.79 8.47 3.30
CA VAL A 122 7.78 9.94 3.32
C VAL A 122 6.38 10.50 3.59
N PHE A 123 5.36 10.05 2.86
CA PHE A 123 4.04 10.71 2.92
C PHE A 123 3.31 10.51 4.25
N PRO A 124 3.29 9.31 4.88
CA PRO A 124 2.61 9.15 6.16
C PRO A 124 3.20 10.04 7.27
N PRO A 125 4.52 10.13 7.47
CA PRO A 125 5.09 11.09 8.43
C PRO A 125 4.76 12.55 8.09
N LEU A 126 4.82 12.95 6.82
CA LEU A 126 4.46 14.32 6.43
C LEU A 126 2.99 14.64 6.73
N ILE A 127 2.07 13.72 6.42
CA ILE A 127 0.65 13.88 6.77
C ILE A 127 0.50 13.98 8.28
N TYR A 128 1.17 13.12 9.04
CA TYR A 128 1.09 13.16 10.50
C TYR A 128 1.61 14.47 11.09
N LEU A 129 2.76 14.97 10.63
CA LEU A 129 3.42 16.15 11.19
C LEU A 129 2.78 17.49 10.77
N PHE A 130 2.14 17.55 9.60
CA PHE A 130 1.64 18.80 9.02
C PHE A 130 0.11 18.90 8.94
N VAL A 131 -0.62 17.84 9.33
CA VAL A 131 -2.09 17.81 9.27
C VAL A 131 -2.72 17.49 10.62
N PHE A 132 -2.09 16.65 11.44
CA PHE A 132 -2.54 16.34 12.81
C PHE A 132 -1.71 17.09 13.84
#